data_AF-A0A9D6YZ71-F1
#
_entry.id   AF-A0A9D6YZ71-F1
#
_cell.length_a   1.000
_cell.length_b   1.000
_cell.length_c   1.000
_cell.angle_alpha   90.00
_cell.angle_beta   90.00
_cell.angle_gamma   90.00
#
_symmetry.space_group_name_H-M   'P 1'
#
loop_
_entity.id
_entity.type
_entity.pdbx_description
1 polymer ?
#
loop_
_entity_poly.entity_id
_entity_poly.type
_entity_poly.pdbx_seq_one_letter_code
_entity_poly.pdbx_strand_id
1 'polypeptide(L)'
;MKRIIFIGLFIFSIVLNVAVAATLGWHIWNEGSFGAGSLTQEAPIVKEDLRQIRQAMSAQDRTALMETRQRVIDKNVELLDVIAKNPGNLSAAESKIKELAGLRELMERQALARISTVMASLPEEKRQAFVVVLKKRACMMPVMGYGRGGGRRGPGRGGMECRPTPGGE
;
A
#
# COMPACT_ATOMS: atom_id res chain seq x y z
N MET A 1 14.98 -31.75 44.00
CA MET A 1 14.09 -30.60 44.31
C MET A 1 14.57 -29.28 43.68
N LYS A 2 15.80 -28.81 43.93
CA LYS A 2 16.28 -27.50 43.42
C LYS A 2 16.14 -27.29 41.90
N ARG A 3 16.43 -28.29 41.06
CA ARG A 3 16.34 -28.19 39.59
C ARG A 3 14.91 -27.98 39.07
N ILE A 4 13.92 -28.58 39.71
CA ILE A 4 12.50 -28.46 39.32
C ILE A 4 12.01 -27.03 39.59
N ILE A 5 12.48 -26.42 40.69
CA ILE A 5 12.17 -25.02 41.04
C ILE A 5 12.77 -24.05 40.00
N PHE A 6 14.02 -24.26 39.59
CA PHE A 6 14.64 -23.43 38.55
C PHE A 6 13.95 -23.55 37.19
N ILE A 7 13.54 -24.76 36.79
CA ILE A 7 12.79 -24.98 35.55
C ILE A 7 11.42 -24.27 35.63
N GLY A 8 10.73 -24.37 36.77
CA GLY A 8 9.46 -23.69 37.00
C GLY A 8 9.58 -22.16 36.90
N LEU A 9 10.61 -21.58 37.53
CA LEU A 9 10.88 -20.14 37.44
C LEU A 9 11.21 -19.68 36.02
N PHE A 10 11.94 -20.49 35.27
CA PHE A 10 12.29 -20.18 33.88
C PHE A 10 11.06 -20.18 32.97
N ILE A 11 10.20 -21.21 33.07
CA ILE A 11 8.96 -21.29 32.29
C ILE A 11 8.02 -20.12 32.66
N PHE A 12 7.90 -19.82 33.95
CA PHE A 12 7.09 -18.70 34.43
C PHE A 12 7.57 -17.35 33.86
N SER A 13 8.89 -17.13 33.82
CA SER A 13 9.48 -15.93 33.23
C SER A 13 9.17 -15.81 31.73
N ILE A 14 9.24 -16.91 30.98
CA ILE A 14 8.92 -16.90 29.54
C ILE A 14 7.45 -16.55 29.31
N VAL A 15 6.54 -17.21 30.03
CA VAL A 15 5.09 -16.98 29.88
C VAL A 15 4.73 -15.53 30.23
N LEU A 16 5.35 -14.96 31.27
CA LEU A 16 5.13 -13.56 31.65
C LEU A 16 5.58 -12.60 30.55
N ASN A 17 6.76 -12.82 29.95
CA ASN A 17 7.25 -11.99 28.85
C ASN A 17 6.37 -12.10 27.60
N VAL A 18 5.92 -13.30 27.25
CA VAL A 18 5.01 -13.51 26.11
C VAL A 18 3.65 -12.84 26.37
N ALA A 19 3.13 -12.93 27.60
CA ALA A 19 1.89 -12.26 27.97
C ALA A 19 2.02 -10.74 27.82
N VAL A 20 3.08 -10.13 28.38
CA VAL A 20 3.35 -8.69 28.26
C VAL A 20 3.52 -8.26 26.79
N ALA A 21 4.25 -9.04 25.99
CA ALA A 21 4.39 -8.76 24.56
C ALA A 21 3.05 -8.86 23.81
N ALA A 22 2.20 -9.81 24.18
CA ALA A 22 0.86 -9.95 23.61
C ALA A 22 -0.06 -8.80 24.03
N THR A 23 -0.03 -8.33 25.29
CA THR A 23 -0.82 -7.17 25.72
C THR A 23 -0.34 -5.89 25.08
N LEU A 24 0.97 -5.67 24.98
CA LEU A 24 1.53 -4.49 24.29
C LEU A 24 1.24 -4.56 22.79
N GLY A 25 1.37 -5.72 22.16
CA GLY A 25 1.02 -5.93 20.75
C GLY A 25 -0.47 -5.69 20.50
N TRP A 26 -1.33 -6.19 21.39
CA TRP A 26 -2.77 -5.93 21.35
C TRP A 26 -3.10 -4.45 21.54
N HIS A 27 -2.45 -3.78 22.49
CA HIS A 27 -2.64 -2.35 22.74
C HIS A 27 -2.18 -1.51 21.55
N ILE A 28 -1.01 -1.78 20.98
CA ILE A 28 -0.51 -1.11 19.78
C ILE A 28 -1.42 -1.38 18.57
N TRP A 29 -1.94 -2.60 18.44
CA TRP A 29 -2.91 -2.93 17.40
C TRP A 29 -4.24 -2.17 17.56
N ASN A 30 -4.71 -2.02 18.79
CA ASN A 30 -5.96 -1.35 19.11
C ASN A 30 -5.82 0.18 19.04
N GLU A 31 -4.72 0.75 19.55
CA GLU A 31 -4.38 2.16 19.42
C GLU A 31 -4.03 2.54 17.99
N GLY A 32 -3.40 1.65 17.21
CA GLY A 32 -3.22 1.84 15.77
C GLY A 32 -4.54 1.92 15.00
N SER A 33 -5.61 1.32 15.55
CA SER A 33 -6.96 1.38 14.98
C SER A 33 -7.77 2.62 15.40
N PHE A 34 -7.42 3.30 16.50
CA PHE A 34 -8.14 4.49 17.01
C PHE A 34 -7.30 5.78 17.11
N GLY A 35 -5.99 5.70 16.94
CA GLY A 35 -5.01 6.78 17.16
C GLY A 35 -4.38 7.39 15.91
N ALA A 36 -4.63 6.83 14.72
CA ALA A 36 -4.27 7.47 13.44
C ALA A 36 -5.31 8.53 13.00
N GLY A 37 -5.94 9.19 13.97
CA GLY A 37 -7.11 10.05 13.79
C GLY A 37 -6.92 11.50 14.23
N SER A 38 -5.70 12.00 14.37
CA SER A 38 -5.47 13.46 14.31
C SER A 38 -5.24 13.89 12.86
N LEU A 39 -6.15 13.46 11.97
CA LEU A 39 -6.27 14.07 10.65
C LEU A 39 -7.24 15.22 10.81
N THR A 40 -6.64 16.41 10.96
CA THR A 40 -7.14 17.70 10.48
C THR A 40 -8.52 17.58 9.85
N GLN A 41 -9.54 18.15 10.49
CA GLN A 41 -10.93 18.23 10.04
C GLN A 41 -11.00 18.41 8.51
N GLU A 42 -11.06 17.30 7.76
CA GLU A 42 -11.03 17.33 6.31
C GLU A 42 -12.39 17.85 5.85
N ALA A 43 -12.39 18.91 5.05
CA ALA A 43 -13.62 19.42 4.45
C ALA A 43 -14.35 18.25 3.74
N PRO A 44 -15.66 18.09 3.95
CA PRO A 44 -16.42 17.00 3.35
C PRO A 44 -16.32 17.11 1.83
N ILE A 45 -15.68 16.12 1.19
CA ILE A 45 -15.53 16.11 -0.26
C ILE A 45 -16.91 15.93 -0.89
N VAL A 46 -17.34 16.90 -1.69
CA VAL A 46 -18.60 16.82 -2.42
C VAL A 46 -18.47 15.80 -3.55
N LYS A 47 -19.52 15.01 -3.81
CA LYS A 47 -19.52 13.97 -4.86
C LYS A 47 -19.16 14.52 -6.25
N GLU A 48 -19.53 15.77 -6.52
CA GLU A 48 -19.21 16.45 -7.78
C GLU A 48 -17.71 16.74 -7.93
N ASP A 49 -17.01 17.07 -6.84
CA ASP A 49 -15.56 17.25 -6.86
C ASP A 49 -14.84 15.96 -7.19
N LEU A 50 -15.32 14.83 -6.64
CA LEU A 50 -14.79 13.51 -6.98
C LEU A 50 -14.96 13.17 -8.47
N ARG A 51 -16.08 13.59 -9.07
CA ARG A 51 -16.35 13.36 -10.50
C ARG A 51 -15.37 14.15 -11.35
N GLN A 52 -15.18 15.44 -11.04
CA GLN A 52 -14.28 16.31 -11.79
C GLN A 52 -12.82 15.89 -11.64
N ILE A 53 -12.38 15.56 -10.41
CA ILE A 53 -11.05 15.01 -10.15
C ILE A 53 -10.83 13.71 -10.94
N ARG A 54 -11.83 12.83 -10.98
CA ARG A 54 -11.75 11.56 -11.74
C ARG A 54 -11.62 11.82 -13.24
N GLN A 55 -12.40 12.75 -13.77
CA GLN A 55 -12.34 13.15 -15.18
C GLN A 55 -10.96 13.73 -15.54
N ALA A 56 -10.44 14.67 -14.73
CA ALA A 56 -9.12 15.26 -14.92
C ALA A 56 -8.01 14.20 -14.90
N MET A 57 -8.06 13.25 -13.96
CA MET A 57 -7.09 12.14 -13.95
C MET A 57 -7.24 11.19 -15.14
N SER A 58 -8.46 10.96 -15.64
CA SER A 58 -8.69 10.05 -16.77
C SER A 58 -8.31 10.65 -18.13
N ALA A 59 -8.34 11.98 -18.24
CA ALA A 59 -7.96 12.70 -19.45
C ALA A 59 -6.44 12.69 -19.69
N GLN A 60 -5.65 12.43 -18.65
CA GLN A 60 -4.19 12.32 -18.77
C GLN A 60 -3.79 11.04 -19.47
N ASP A 61 -2.84 11.14 -20.40
CA ASP A 61 -2.23 9.98 -21.03
C ASP A 61 -1.53 9.09 -19.99
N ARG A 62 -1.82 7.79 -20.05
CA ARG A 62 -1.29 6.77 -19.14
C ARG A 62 -0.32 5.83 -19.85
N THR A 63 -0.12 6.00 -21.16
CA THR A 63 0.61 5.08 -22.02
C THR A 63 2.06 4.94 -21.56
N ALA A 64 2.77 6.06 -21.39
CA ALA A 64 4.15 6.05 -20.91
C ALA A 64 4.34 5.35 -19.54
N LEU A 65 3.41 5.57 -18.60
CA LEU A 65 3.47 4.93 -17.28
C LEU A 65 3.19 3.43 -17.36
N MET A 66 2.26 3.01 -18.23
CA MET A 66 1.98 1.59 -18.47
C MET A 66 3.14 0.89 -19.18
N GLU A 67 3.80 1.55 -20.12
CA GLU A 67 5.02 1.04 -20.77
C GLU A 67 6.15 0.85 -19.76
N THR A 68 6.43 1.86 -18.92
CA THR A 68 7.43 1.74 -17.86
C THR A 68 7.09 0.60 -16.90
N ARG A 69 5.81 0.45 -16.52
CA ARG A 69 5.35 -0.65 -15.67
C ARG A 69 5.58 -2.02 -16.34
N GLN A 70 5.32 -2.14 -17.63
CA GLN A 70 5.58 -3.37 -18.38
C GLN A 70 7.08 -3.70 -18.38
N ARG A 71 7.95 -2.71 -18.63
CA ARG A 71 9.41 -2.90 -18.55
C ARG A 71 9.87 -3.35 -17.17
N VAL A 72 9.28 -2.84 -16.09
CA VAL A 72 9.58 -3.31 -14.72
C VAL A 72 9.20 -4.78 -14.56
N ILE A 73 8.06 -5.22 -15.09
CA ILE A 73 7.63 -6.62 -15.05
C ILE A 73 8.60 -7.50 -15.83
N ASP A 74 8.92 -7.13 -17.07
CA ASP A 74 9.82 -7.89 -17.94
C ASP A 74 11.21 -8.03 -17.29
N LYS A 75 11.73 -6.95 -16.71
CA LYS A 75 13.02 -6.95 -16.00
C LYS A 75 13.00 -7.75 -14.70
N ASN A 76 11.87 -7.80 -13.99
CA ASN A 76 11.74 -8.70 -12.84
C ASN A 76 11.81 -10.17 -13.27
N VAL A 77 11.20 -10.52 -14.42
CA VAL A 77 11.32 -11.88 -14.98
C VAL A 77 12.77 -12.18 -15.37
N GLU A 78 13.44 -11.27 -16.08
CA GLU A 78 14.87 -11.42 -16.41
C GLU A 78 15.75 -11.60 -15.16
N LEU A 79 15.47 -10.84 -14.09
CA LEU A 79 16.19 -10.97 -12.82
C LEU A 79 15.98 -12.36 -12.20
N LEU A 80 14.74 -12.88 -12.21
CA LEU A 80 14.45 -14.23 -11.72
C LEU A 80 15.19 -15.29 -12.53
N ASP A 81 15.28 -15.14 -13.85
CA ASP A 81 16.05 -16.06 -14.71
C ASP A 81 17.55 -16.05 -14.39
N VAL A 82 18.12 -14.88 -14.09
CA VAL A 82 19.53 -14.76 -13.67
C VAL A 82 19.76 -15.45 -12.33
N ILE A 83 18.86 -15.23 -11.36
CA ILE A 83 18.92 -15.87 -10.04
C ILE A 83 18.77 -17.39 -10.17
N ALA A 84 17.86 -17.86 -11.02
CA ALA A 84 17.64 -19.29 -11.26
C ALA A 84 18.87 -19.96 -11.89
N LYS A 85 19.58 -19.27 -12.79
CA LYS A 85 20.81 -19.78 -13.41
C LYS A 85 22.01 -19.80 -12.46
N ASN A 86 22.10 -18.84 -11.53
CA ASN A 86 23.23 -18.70 -10.62
C ASN A 86 22.77 -18.52 -9.16
N PRO A 87 22.19 -19.55 -8.54
CA PRO A 87 21.72 -19.44 -7.16
C PRO A 87 22.91 -19.13 -6.22
N GLY A 88 22.76 -18.10 -5.39
CA GLY A 88 23.78 -17.67 -4.43
C GLY A 88 24.82 -16.69 -4.96
N ASN A 89 24.87 -16.41 -6.28
CA ASN A 89 25.75 -15.38 -6.84
C ASN A 89 24.99 -14.07 -7.07
N LEU A 90 24.90 -13.23 -6.04
CA LEU A 90 24.23 -11.93 -6.11
C LEU A 90 24.89 -10.95 -7.08
N SER A 91 26.20 -11.05 -7.30
CA SER A 91 26.93 -10.15 -8.20
C SER A 91 26.43 -10.22 -9.65
N ALA A 92 26.01 -11.41 -10.09
CA ALA A 92 25.43 -11.62 -11.42
C ALA A 92 24.07 -10.90 -11.59
N ALA A 93 23.34 -10.68 -10.49
CA ALA A 93 22.05 -10.02 -10.46
C ALA A 93 22.14 -8.49 -10.23
N GLU A 94 23.26 -7.97 -9.74
CA GLU A 94 23.42 -6.55 -9.37
C GLU A 94 23.10 -5.58 -10.51
N SER A 95 23.55 -5.89 -11.74
CA SER A 95 23.25 -5.05 -12.92
C SER A 95 21.75 -4.92 -13.14
N LYS A 96 21.00 -6.03 -13.03
CA LYS A 96 19.56 -6.06 -13.23
C LYS A 96 18.81 -5.37 -12.10
N ILE A 97 19.31 -5.47 -10.87
CA ILE A 97 18.77 -4.73 -9.72
C ILE A 97 18.92 -3.22 -9.93
N LYS A 98 20.08 -2.75 -10.43
CA LYS A 98 20.31 -1.33 -10.74
C LYS A 98 19.39 -0.85 -11.86
N GLU A 99 19.23 -1.63 -12.93
CA GLU A 99 18.27 -1.32 -14.01
C GLU A 99 16.83 -1.19 -13.46
N LEU A 100 16.41 -2.12 -12.61
CA LEU A 100 15.08 -2.10 -11.98
C LEU A 100 14.88 -0.88 -11.08
N ALA A 101 15.90 -0.50 -10.30
CA ALA A 101 15.83 0.70 -9.46
C ALA A 101 15.62 1.96 -10.32
N GLY A 102 16.37 2.10 -11.42
CA GLY A 102 16.21 3.23 -12.35
C GLY A 102 14.83 3.27 -13.02
N LEU A 103 14.26 2.10 -13.39
CA LEU A 103 12.90 2.04 -13.94
C LEU A 103 11.82 2.41 -12.91
N ARG A 104 12.00 2.03 -11.64
CA ARG A 104 11.08 2.42 -10.55
C ARG A 104 11.14 3.92 -10.30
N GLU A 105 12.33 4.48 -10.24
CA GLU A 105 12.52 5.93 -10.12
C GLU A 105 11.86 6.69 -11.27
N LEU A 106 12.04 6.21 -12.51
CA LEU A 106 11.38 6.79 -13.68
C LEU A 106 9.85 6.75 -13.55
N MET A 107 9.30 5.63 -13.09
CA MET A 107 7.87 5.46 -12.88
C MET A 107 7.34 6.43 -11.80
N GLU A 108 8.08 6.63 -10.71
CA GLU A 108 7.74 7.58 -9.65
C GLU A 108 7.75 9.02 -10.17
N ARG A 109 8.79 9.41 -10.91
CA ARG A 109 8.87 10.74 -11.56
C ARG A 109 7.69 10.97 -12.51
N GLN A 110 7.34 9.99 -13.34
CA GLN A 110 6.18 10.07 -14.23
C GLN A 110 4.86 10.19 -13.45
N ALA A 111 4.70 9.45 -12.35
CA ALA A 111 3.53 9.55 -11.50
C ALA A 111 3.40 10.94 -10.86
N LEU A 112 4.50 11.49 -10.35
CA LEU A 112 4.55 12.84 -9.78
C LEU A 112 4.24 13.92 -10.82
N ALA A 113 4.83 13.81 -12.02
CA ALA A 113 4.55 14.73 -13.13
C ALA A 113 3.05 14.74 -13.44
N ARG A 114 2.41 13.56 -13.52
CA ARG A 114 0.98 13.44 -13.77
C ARG A 114 0.14 14.03 -12.64
N ILE A 115 0.51 13.82 -11.38
CA ILE A 115 -0.17 14.44 -10.23
C ILE A 115 -0.07 15.96 -10.32
N SER A 116 1.12 16.49 -10.64
CA SER A 116 1.35 17.92 -10.83
C SER A 116 0.50 18.51 -11.95
N THR A 117 0.45 17.86 -13.12
CA THR A 117 -0.38 18.32 -14.25
C THR A 117 -1.87 18.32 -13.90
N VAL A 118 -2.37 17.27 -13.21
CA VAL A 118 -3.77 17.24 -12.76
C VAL A 118 -4.04 18.36 -11.77
N MET A 119 -3.15 18.58 -10.80
CA MET A 119 -3.31 19.64 -9.80
C MET A 119 -3.32 21.04 -10.43
N ALA A 120 -2.50 21.26 -11.46
CA ALA A 120 -2.48 22.50 -12.22
C ALA A 120 -3.78 22.74 -13.02
N SER A 121 -4.41 21.66 -13.52
CA SER A 121 -5.68 21.74 -14.24
C SER A 121 -6.92 21.97 -13.36
N LEU A 122 -6.78 21.81 -12.04
CA LEU A 122 -7.88 21.96 -11.09
C LEU A 122 -7.95 23.39 -10.52
N PRO A 123 -9.16 23.92 -10.27
CA PRO A 123 -9.37 25.15 -9.50
C PRO A 123 -8.73 25.05 -8.11
N GLU A 124 -8.26 26.18 -7.57
CA GLU A 124 -7.53 26.24 -6.30
C GLU A 124 -8.32 25.61 -5.13
N GLU A 125 -9.62 25.88 -5.07
CA GLU A 125 -10.57 25.32 -4.11
C GLU A 125 -10.57 23.77 -4.11
N LYS A 126 -10.34 23.15 -5.27
CA LYS A 126 -10.42 21.69 -5.46
C LYS A 126 -9.08 20.98 -5.28
N ARG A 127 -7.96 21.72 -5.20
CA ARG A 127 -6.62 21.14 -5.00
C ARG A 127 -6.50 20.44 -3.66
N GLN A 128 -7.08 21.01 -2.60
CA GLN A 128 -7.10 20.38 -1.27
C GLN A 128 -7.92 19.09 -1.26
N ALA A 129 -9.10 19.10 -1.88
CA ALA A 129 -9.92 17.88 -2.07
C ALA A 129 -9.15 16.81 -2.86
N PHE A 130 -8.40 17.20 -3.89
CA PHE A 130 -7.55 16.30 -4.65
C PHE A 130 -6.44 15.67 -3.79
N VAL A 131 -5.78 16.43 -2.93
CA VAL A 131 -4.78 15.92 -1.99
C VAL A 131 -5.40 14.91 -1.02
N VAL A 132 -6.59 15.18 -0.48
CA VAL A 132 -7.30 14.23 0.38
C VAL A 132 -7.61 12.94 -0.37
N VAL A 133 -8.07 13.02 -1.62
CA VAL A 133 -8.30 11.84 -2.47
C VAL A 133 -7.01 11.04 -2.68
N LEU A 134 -5.88 11.72 -2.91
CA LEU A 134 -4.58 11.07 -3.07
C LEU A 134 -4.13 10.37 -1.78
N LYS A 135 -4.26 11.03 -0.62
CA LYS A 135 -3.95 10.44 0.69
C LYS A 135 -4.78 9.18 0.93
N LYS A 136 -6.11 9.25 0.72
CA LYS A 136 -7.01 8.10 0.86
C LYS A 136 -6.64 6.95 -0.08
N ARG A 137 -6.21 7.24 -1.30
CA ARG A 137 -5.74 6.21 -2.26
C ARG A 137 -4.38 5.63 -1.92
N ALA A 138 -3.45 6.43 -1.41
CA ALA A 138 -2.15 5.96 -0.95
C ALA A 138 -2.30 4.99 0.22
N CYS A 139 -3.21 5.27 1.15
CA CYS A 139 -3.56 4.37 2.25
C CYS A 139 -4.30 3.10 1.80
N MET A 140 -4.90 3.09 0.60
CA MET A 140 -5.62 1.94 0.03
C MET A 140 -4.77 1.06 -0.89
N MET A 141 -3.45 1.28 -0.98
CA MET A 141 -2.58 0.39 -1.77
C MET A 141 -2.53 -0.99 -1.11
N PRO A 142 -3.07 -2.06 -1.74
CA PRO A 142 -2.84 -3.40 -1.27
C PRO A 142 -1.40 -3.75 -1.59
N VAL A 143 -0.63 -4.05 -0.55
CA VAL A 143 0.49 -4.97 -0.66
C VAL A 143 -0.02 -6.23 -1.37
N MET A 144 0.62 -6.61 -2.47
CA MET A 144 0.42 -7.86 -3.21
C MET A 144 -0.97 -8.08 -3.84
N GLY A 145 -1.04 -7.86 -5.15
CA GLY A 145 -2.13 -8.35 -6.00
C GLY A 145 -1.62 -8.71 -7.39
N TYR A 146 -0.88 -9.82 -7.50
CA TYR A 146 -0.66 -10.52 -8.77
C TYR A 146 -1.99 -11.11 -9.24
N GLY A 147 -2.87 -10.25 -9.76
CA GLY A 147 -4.18 -10.61 -10.30
C GLY A 147 -4.20 -10.55 -11.81
N ARG A 148 -3.36 -11.34 -12.50
CA ARG A 148 -3.57 -11.70 -13.91
C ARG A 148 -4.66 -12.77 -13.93
N GLY A 149 -5.90 -12.34 -13.73
CA GLY A 149 -7.06 -13.22 -13.69
C GLY A 149 -8.24 -12.51 -14.32
N GLY A 150 -8.34 -12.58 -15.64
CA GLY A 150 -9.61 -12.40 -16.34
C GLY A 150 -10.56 -13.50 -15.90
N GLY A 151 -11.22 -13.30 -14.76
CA GLY A 151 -12.18 -14.22 -14.17
C GLY A 151 -13.55 -13.59 -14.20
N ARG A 152 -14.36 -14.08 -15.14
CA ARG A 152 -15.82 -13.95 -15.29
C ARG A 152 -16.57 -13.24 -14.15
N ARG A 153 -17.40 -12.27 -14.56
CA ARG A 153 -18.63 -11.86 -13.87
C ARG A 153 -19.36 -13.09 -13.29
N GLY A 154 -19.32 -13.25 -11.98
CA GLY A 154 -20.29 -14.03 -11.22
C GLY A 154 -21.12 -13.05 -10.37
N PRO A 155 -22.46 -13.19 -10.30
CA PRO A 155 -23.26 -12.36 -9.43
C PRO A 155 -23.18 -12.96 -8.02
N GLY A 156 -22.48 -12.30 -7.10
CA GLY A 156 -22.62 -12.64 -5.69
C GLY A 156 -21.37 -12.44 -4.85
N ARG A 157 -21.56 -11.59 -3.83
CA ARG A 157 -20.81 -11.50 -2.57
C ARG A 157 -19.41 -10.89 -2.63
N GLY A 158 -19.27 -9.78 -1.91
CA GLY A 158 -17.98 -9.19 -1.57
C GLY A 158 -17.90 -7.68 -1.81
N GLY A 159 -18.99 -6.94 -1.61
CA GLY A 159 -18.90 -5.49 -1.44
C GLY A 159 -18.14 -5.20 -0.15
N MET A 160 -16.83 -4.99 -0.24
CA MET A 160 -16.05 -4.35 0.82
C MET A 160 -16.36 -2.85 0.74
N GLU A 161 -17.59 -2.51 1.12
CA GLU A 161 -18.00 -1.16 1.43
C GLU A 161 -17.48 -0.85 2.83
N CYS A 162 -16.54 0.10 2.92
CA CYS A 162 -16.37 0.85 4.15
C CYS A 162 -17.67 1.60 4.40
N ARG A 163 -18.60 0.98 5.12
CA ARG A 163 -19.76 1.68 5.67
C ARG A 163 -19.50 1.95 7.16
N PRO A 164 -19.64 3.21 7.61
CA PRO A 164 -19.66 3.52 9.02
C PRO A 164 -20.93 2.91 9.62
N THR A 165 -20.82 2.25 10.76
CA THR A 165 -21.98 1.90 11.58
C THR A 165 -22.45 3.18 12.29
N PRO A 166 -23.64 3.71 11.99
CA PRO A 166 -24.26 4.70 12.85
C PRO A 166 -24.80 3.98 14.09
N GLY A 167 -24.63 4.63 15.25
CA GLY A 167 -25.29 4.22 16.49
C GLY A 167 -26.80 4.46 16.46
N GLY A 168 -27.46 3.72 17.34
CA GLY A 168 -28.87 3.78 17.74
C GLY A 168 -29.11 2.48 18.52
N GLU A 169 -29.39 2.45 19.82
CA GLU A 169 -29.94 3.44 20.76
C GLU A 169 -29.21 3.37 22.12
#